data_AF-A0A5A8ADL9-F1
#
_entry.id   AF-A0A5A8ADL9-F1
#
_cell.length_a   1.000
_cell.length_b   1.000
_cell.length_c   1.000
_cell.angle_alpha   90.00
_cell.angle_beta   90.00
_cell.angle_gamma   90.00
#
_symmetry.space_group_name_H-M   'P 1'
#
loop_
_entity.id
_entity.type
_entity.pdbx_description
1 polymer ?
#
loop_
_entity_poly.entity_id
_entity_poly.type
_entity_poly.pdbx_seq_one_letter_code
_entity_poly.pdbx_strand_id
1 'polypeptide(L)'
;MKNIFLSLAVFVAMSLLHTQFTDWEVGFLKLPGGSYGMFSVFMLIFCSVITGIGLLTAVIFRKTYYSILRMAVLFEIIYLLFLIISGNNPFLYFYEATNENLLMIMVYGNAVVVFIIMYLVHLLYSKINSSADKK
;
A
#
# COMPACT_ATOMS: atom_id res chain seq x y z
N MET A 1 -23.37 3.14 -5.12
CA MET A 1 -22.54 2.21 -5.91
C MET A 1 -21.22 2.82 -6.36
N LYS A 2 -21.19 4.06 -6.90
CA LYS A 2 -19.96 4.74 -7.34
C LYS A 2 -18.82 4.73 -6.31
N ASN A 3 -19.13 4.93 -5.02
CA ASN A 3 -18.12 4.96 -3.96
C ASN A 3 -17.53 3.58 -3.62
N ILE A 4 -18.28 2.49 -3.82
CA ILE A 4 -17.82 1.11 -3.52
C ILE A 4 -16.86 0.63 -4.61
N PHE A 5 -17.18 0.90 -5.87
CA PHE A 5 -16.28 0.60 -6.99
C PHE A 5 -15.00 1.44 -6.90
N LEU A 6 -15.11 2.71 -6.51
CA LEU A 6 -13.94 3.55 -6.29
C LEU A 6 -13.07 3.03 -5.14
N SER A 7 -13.68 2.63 -4.01
CA SER A 7 -12.92 2.05 -2.89
C SER A 7 -12.21 0.77 -3.26
N LEU A 8 -12.89 -0.13 -3.98
CA LEU A 8 -12.28 -1.36 -4.47
C LEU A 8 -11.09 -1.04 -5.40
N ALA A 9 -11.28 -0.13 -6.36
CA ALA A 9 -10.22 0.26 -7.29
C ALA A 9 -9.01 0.85 -6.56
N VAL A 10 -9.23 1.70 -5.55
CA VAL A 10 -8.15 2.27 -4.73
C VAL A 10 -7.38 1.19 -3.97
N PHE A 11 -8.08 0.28 -3.28
CA PHE A 11 -7.40 -0.77 -2.52
C PHE A 11 -6.66 -1.78 -3.40
N VAL A 12 -7.23 -2.13 -4.55
CA VAL A 12 -6.54 -2.99 -5.54
C VAL A 12 -5.31 -2.27 -6.10
N ALA A 13 -5.42 -1.00 -6.47
CA ALA A 13 -4.28 -0.24 -6.98
C ALA A 13 -3.15 -0.17 -5.95
N MET A 14 -3.47 0.12 -4.68
CA MET A 14 -2.47 0.17 -3.61
C MET A 14 -1.83 -1.20 -3.35
N SER A 15 -2.62 -2.27 -3.34
CA SER A 15 -2.10 -3.63 -3.20
C SER A 15 -1.09 -3.97 -4.30
N LEU A 16 -1.41 -3.64 -5.55
CA LEU A 16 -0.51 -3.88 -6.68
C LEU A 16 0.77 -3.03 -6.60
N LEU A 17 0.66 -1.77 -6.18
CA LEU A 17 1.84 -0.90 -6.01
C LEU A 17 2.78 -1.45 -4.94
N HIS A 18 2.25 -1.85 -3.77
CA HIS A 18 3.05 -2.46 -2.70
C HIS A 18 3.75 -3.75 -3.15
N THR A 19 3.03 -4.63 -3.84
CA THR A 19 3.60 -5.85 -4.42
C THR A 19 4.68 -5.54 -5.44
N GLN A 20 4.46 -4.59 -6.35
CA GLN A 20 5.40 -4.25 -7.42
C GLN A 20 6.68 -3.62 -6.87
N PHE A 21 6.57 -2.73 -5.89
CA PHE A 21 7.74 -2.13 -5.26
C PHE A 21 8.54 -3.16 -4.48
N THR A 22 7.87 -4.06 -3.76
CA THR A 22 8.53 -5.17 -3.10
C THR A 22 9.31 -6.04 -4.09
N ASP A 23 8.71 -6.36 -5.24
CA ASP A 23 9.35 -7.16 -6.30
C ASP A 23 10.61 -6.47 -6.85
N TRP A 24 10.51 -5.15 -7.09
CA TRP A 24 11.64 -4.34 -7.52
C TRP A 24 12.75 -4.27 -6.46
N GLU A 25 12.41 -4.16 -5.18
CA GLU A 25 13.37 -4.14 -4.08
C GLU A 25 14.13 -5.45 -3.97
N VAL A 26 13.42 -6.59 -4.02
CA VAL A 26 14.05 -7.91 -4.00
C VAL A 26 15.02 -8.08 -5.17
N GLY A 27 14.61 -7.65 -6.38
CA GLY A 27 15.47 -7.67 -7.57
C GLY A 27 16.66 -6.71 -7.46
N PHE A 28 16.44 -5.51 -6.94
CA PHE A 28 17.47 -4.48 -6.75
C PHE A 28 18.54 -4.93 -5.74
N LEU A 29 18.11 -5.55 -4.64
CA LEU A 29 18.98 -6.07 -3.57
C LEU A 29 19.63 -7.41 -3.91
N LYS A 30 19.29 -8.00 -5.06
CA LYS A 30 19.78 -9.30 -5.54
C LYS A 30 19.65 -10.40 -4.49
N LEU A 31 18.54 -10.39 -3.75
CA LEU A 31 18.30 -11.36 -2.69
C LEU A 31 18.12 -12.76 -3.28
N PRO A 32 18.55 -13.81 -2.55
CA PRO A 32 18.46 -15.16 -3.05
C PRO A 32 17.00 -15.57 -3.26
N GLY A 33 16.73 -16.15 -4.43
CA GLY A 33 15.39 -16.56 -4.86
C GLY A 33 14.74 -17.66 -4.00
N GLY A 34 15.46 -18.24 -3.03
CA GLY A 34 14.90 -19.15 -2.04
C GLY A 34 13.91 -18.43 -1.12
N SER A 35 14.40 -17.88 -0.01
CA SER A 35 13.52 -17.24 0.99
C SER A 35 12.80 -16.00 0.47
N TYR A 36 13.37 -15.29 -0.52
CA TYR A 36 12.86 -13.99 -0.97
C TYR A 36 12.22 -14.01 -2.37
N GLY A 37 12.38 -15.10 -3.13
CA GLY A 37 11.81 -15.19 -4.50
C GLY A 37 10.27 -15.19 -4.54
N MET A 38 9.62 -15.52 -3.42
CA MET A 38 8.16 -15.46 -3.27
C MET A 38 7.68 -14.29 -2.39
N PHE A 39 8.58 -13.38 -2.01
CA PHE A 39 8.24 -12.31 -1.06
C PHE A 39 7.21 -11.33 -1.62
N SER A 40 7.26 -11.02 -2.92
CA SER A 40 6.24 -10.21 -3.60
C SER A 40 4.85 -10.89 -3.59
N VAL A 41 4.79 -12.21 -3.77
CA VAL A 41 3.54 -12.99 -3.67
C VAL A 41 3.00 -12.98 -2.24
N PHE A 42 3.88 -13.12 -1.24
CA PHE A 42 3.50 -13.00 0.16
C PHE A 42 2.88 -11.62 0.45
N MET A 43 3.53 -10.54 -0.02
CA MET A 43 2.99 -9.19 0.09
C MET A 43 1.66 -9.01 -0.62
N LEU A 44 1.44 -9.67 -1.76
CA LEU A 44 0.15 -9.63 -2.47
C LEU A 44 -0.96 -10.29 -1.65
N ILE A 45 -0.70 -11.48 -1.07
CA ILE A 45 -1.66 -12.17 -0.20
C ILE A 45 -2.00 -11.29 1.00
N PHE A 46 -0.97 -10.67 1.59
CA PHE A 46 -1.11 -9.76 2.72
C PHE A 46 -1.98 -8.54 2.38
N CYS A 47 -1.69 -7.88 1.25
CA CYS A 47 -2.47 -6.76 0.76
C CYS A 47 -3.90 -7.16 0.36
N SER A 48 -4.13 -8.39 -0.08
CA SER A 48 -5.48 -8.91 -0.34
C SER A 48 -6.32 -9.00 0.93
N VAL A 49 -5.73 -9.48 2.04
CA VAL A 49 -6.40 -9.48 3.35
C VAL A 49 -6.70 -8.05 3.81
N ILE A 50 -5.73 -7.14 3.69
CA ILE A 50 -5.90 -5.71 4.02
C ILE A 50 -7.01 -5.09 3.17
N THR A 51 -7.06 -5.41 1.88
CA THR A 51 -8.13 -4.96 0.96
C THR A 51 -9.50 -5.42 1.44
N GLY A 52 -9.63 -6.69 1.86
CA GLY A 52 -10.88 -7.21 2.41
C GLY A 52 -11.35 -6.44 3.66
N ILE A 53 -10.44 -6.22 4.62
CA ILE A 53 -10.74 -5.48 5.86
C ILE A 53 -11.05 -4.01 5.56
N GLY A 54 -10.25 -3.38 4.70
CA GLY A 54 -10.41 -1.98 4.29
C GLY A 54 -11.73 -1.75 3.55
N LEU A 55 -12.11 -2.68 2.67
CA LEU A 55 -13.38 -2.63 1.94
C LEU A 55 -14.57 -2.81 2.87
N LEU A 56 -14.53 -3.78 3.78
CA LEU A 56 -15.58 -3.95 4.79
C LEU A 56 -15.75 -2.67 5.62
N THR A 57 -14.64 -2.10 6.07
CA THR A 57 -14.63 -0.84 6.84
C THR A 57 -15.19 0.33 6.03
N ALA A 58 -14.78 0.49 4.78
CA ALA A 58 -15.26 1.54 3.90
C ALA A 58 -16.77 1.40 3.59
N VAL A 59 -17.27 0.17 3.48
CA VAL A 59 -18.70 -0.11 3.27
C VAL A 59 -19.52 0.22 4.52
N ILE A 60 -19.07 -0.17 5.71
CA ILE A 60 -19.75 0.15 6.99
C ILE A 60 -19.77 1.67 7.21
N PHE A 61 -18.63 2.34 7.02
CA PHE A 61 -18.46 3.76 7.25
C PHE A 61 -18.52 4.57 5.94
N ARG A 62 -19.44 4.22 5.04
CA ARG A 62 -19.56 4.81 3.69
C ARG A 62 -19.61 6.34 3.62
N LYS A 63 -20.11 7.00 4.67
CA LYS A 63 -20.20 8.47 4.74
C LYS A 63 -18.84 9.12 5.03
N THR A 64 -17.93 8.40 5.68
CA THR A 64 -16.61 8.91 6.07
C THR A 64 -15.60 8.70 4.94
N TYR A 65 -15.68 7.58 4.22
CA TYR A 65 -14.72 7.18 3.18
C TYR A 65 -15.19 7.52 1.77
N TYR A 66 -15.42 8.81 1.50
CA TYR A 66 -15.85 9.28 0.18
C TYR A 66 -14.71 9.77 -0.73
N SER A 67 -13.49 9.91 -0.20
CA SER A 67 -12.34 10.44 -0.95
C SER A 67 -11.22 9.42 -1.06
N ILE A 68 -10.50 9.47 -2.19
CA ILE A 68 -9.33 8.62 -2.47
C ILE A 68 -8.32 8.72 -1.33
N LEU A 69 -8.04 9.94 -0.85
CA LEU A 69 -7.10 10.18 0.23
C LEU A 69 -7.47 9.43 1.53
N ARG A 70 -8.73 9.54 1.98
CA ARG A 70 -9.18 8.86 3.21
C ARG A 70 -9.09 7.35 3.10
N MET A 71 -9.37 6.81 1.91
CA MET A 71 -9.22 5.38 1.64
C MET A 71 -7.75 4.97 1.64
N ALA A 72 -6.86 5.77 1.04
CA ALA A 72 -5.43 5.52 1.07
C ALA A 72 -4.86 5.55 2.49
N VAL A 73 -5.24 6.54 3.31
CA VAL A 73 -4.85 6.59 4.73
C VAL A 73 -5.31 5.33 5.47
N LEU A 74 -6.55 4.88 5.26
CA LEU A 74 -7.05 3.66 5.90
C LEU A 74 -6.22 2.43 5.52
N PHE A 75 -5.92 2.27 4.23
CA PHE A 75 -5.13 1.14 3.76
C PHE A 75 -3.73 1.15 4.38
N GLU A 76 -3.04 2.29 4.35
CA GLU A 76 -1.69 2.40 4.91
C GLU A 76 -1.65 2.17 6.43
N ILE A 77 -2.65 2.65 7.18
CA ILE A 77 -2.72 2.38 8.61
C ILE A 77 -2.82 0.87 8.87
N ILE A 78 -3.73 0.18 8.16
CA ILE A 78 -3.90 -1.26 8.33
C ILE A 78 -2.62 -1.98 7.89
N TYR A 79 -2.02 -1.58 6.76
CA TYR A 79 -0.78 -2.14 6.24
C TYR A 79 0.38 -2.04 7.23
N LEU A 80 0.62 -0.85 7.80
CA LEU A 80 1.66 -0.64 8.80
C LEU A 80 1.43 -1.46 10.07
N LEU A 81 0.18 -1.52 10.57
CA LEU A 81 -0.15 -2.36 11.73
C LEU A 81 0.16 -3.83 11.45
N PHE A 82 -0.20 -4.30 10.26
CA PHE A 82 0.04 -5.66 9.83
C PHE A 82 1.55 -5.95 9.70
N LEU A 83 2.37 -5.03 9.15
CA LEU A 83 3.83 -5.17 9.13
C LEU A 83 4.44 -5.27 10.54
N ILE A 84 3.92 -4.49 11.50
CA ILE A 84 4.38 -4.57 12.89
C ILE A 84 4.03 -5.93 13.49
N ILE A 85 2.81 -6.43 13.26
CA ILE A 85 2.33 -7.72 13.78
C ILE A 85 3.07 -8.90 13.13
N SER A 86 3.47 -8.80 11.85
CA SER A 86 4.22 -9.86 11.18
C SER A 86 5.67 -10.02 11.70
N GLY A 87 6.11 -9.15 12.61
CA GLY A 87 7.45 -9.17 13.18
C GLY A 87 8.49 -8.51 12.27
N ASN A 88 8.08 -7.84 11.20
CA ASN A 88 8.98 -7.08 10.35
C ASN A 88 9.50 -5.85 11.12
N ASN A 89 10.76 -5.89 11.54
CA ASN A 89 11.36 -4.83 12.36
C ASN A 89 12.29 -3.94 11.50
N PRO A 90 11.90 -2.67 11.22
CA PRO A 90 12.68 -1.78 10.37
C PRO A 90 13.98 -1.31 11.03
N PHE A 91 14.15 -1.48 12.33
CA PHE A 91 15.34 -1.02 13.05
C PHE A 91 16.50 -2.01 13.01
N LEU A 92 16.26 -3.27 12.59
CA LEU A 92 17.31 -4.31 12.54
C LEU A 92 18.48 -3.90 11.64
N TYR A 93 18.23 -3.14 10.57
CA TYR A 93 19.28 -2.66 9.67
C TYR A 93 20.33 -1.78 10.35
N PHE A 94 19.94 -1.01 11.38
CA PHE A 94 20.87 -0.14 12.11
C PHE A 94 21.76 -0.92 13.09
N TYR A 95 21.36 -2.14 13.46
CA TYR A 95 22.18 -3.04 14.27
C TYR A 95 23.05 -3.95 13.39
N GLU A 96 22.47 -4.47 12.30
CA GLU A 96 23.15 -5.38 11.38
C GLU A 96 22.80 -5.01 9.93
N ALA A 97 23.76 -4.39 9.24
CA ALA A 97 23.56 -3.87 7.89
C ALA A 97 23.66 -4.97 6.83
N THR A 98 22.59 -5.76 6.67
CA THR A 98 22.44 -6.76 5.62
C THR A 98 21.40 -6.32 4.58
N ASN A 99 21.45 -6.89 3.37
CA ASN A 99 20.43 -6.62 2.34
C ASN A 99 19.03 -7.07 2.79
N GLU A 100 18.95 -8.13 3.60
CA GLU A 100 17.68 -8.63 4.15
C GLU A 100 17.07 -7.62 5.12
N ASN A 101 17.87 -7.07 6.03
CA ASN A 101 17.43 -6.03 6.95
C ASN A 101 17.16 -4.70 6.21
N LEU A 102 17.87 -4.43 5.11
CA LEU A 102 17.58 -3.29 4.24
C LEU A 102 16.21 -3.44 3.56
N LEU A 103 15.85 -4.63 3.10
CA LEU A 103 14.51 -4.91 2.57
C LEU A 103 13.43 -4.62 3.62
N MET A 104 13.66 -5.02 4.88
CA MET A 104 12.72 -4.76 5.97
C MET A 104 12.38 -3.26 6.10
N ILE A 105 13.38 -2.37 6.11
CA ILE A 105 13.13 -0.92 6.18
C ILE A 105 12.54 -0.38 4.87
N MET A 106 12.94 -0.89 3.71
CA MET A 106 12.42 -0.45 2.40
C MET A 106 10.92 -0.76 2.25
N VAL A 107 10.46 -1.91 2.75
CA VAL A 107 9.03 -2.29 2.77
C VAL A 107 8.17 -1.32 3.60
N TYR A 108 8.72 -0.72 4.65
CA TYR A 108 8.07 0.40 5.36
C TYR A 108 8.15 1.70 4.56
N GLY A 109 9.27 1.94 3.86
CA GLY A 109 9.41 3.04 2.90
C GLY A 109 8.35 3.01 1.79
N ASN A 110 7.96 1.81 1.33
CA ASN A 110 6.90 1.64 0.34
C ASN A 110 5.57 2.25 0.78
N ALA A 111 5.21 2.15 2.07
CA ALA A 111 4.01 2.81 2.59
C ALA A 111 4.01 4.31 2.33
N VAL A 112 5.15 4.98 2.53
CA VAL A 112 5.31 6.41 2.28
C VAL A 112 5.22 6.71 0.79
N VAL A 113 5.92 5.94 -0.05
CA VAL A 113 5.95 6.14 -1.51
C VAL A 113 4.56 5.93 -2.11
N VAL A 114 3.90 4.82 -1.77
CA VAL A 114 2.53 4.51 -2.23
C VAL A 114 1.56 5.58 -1.78
N PHE A 115 1.65 6.04 -0.52
CA PHE A 115 0.81 7.13 -0.03
C PHE A 115 0.98 8.41 -0.85
N ILE A 116 2.22 8.80 -1.18
CA ILE A 116 2.51 9.99 -2.00
C ILE A 116 1.91 9.82 -3.41
N ILE A 117 2.05 8.64 -4.02
CA ILE A 117 1.44 8.36 -5.34
C ILE A 117 -0.08 8.53 -5.26
N MET A 118 -0.72 7.96 -4.24
CA MET A 118 -2.17 8.09 -4.05
C MET A 118 -2.60 9.52 -3.78
N TYR A 119 -1.79 10.31 -3.06
CA TYR A 119 -2.01 11.74 -2.87
C TYR A 119 -2.00 12.49 -4.20
N LEU A 120 -1.00 12.25 -5.05
CA LEU A 120 -0.92 12.86 -6.38
C LEU A 120 -2.11 12.47 -7.27
N VAL A 121 -2.51 11.19 -7.25
CA VAL A 121 -3.71 10.71 -7.95
C VAL A 121 -4.96 11.44 -7.45
N HIS A 122 -5.08 11.63 -6.13
CA HIS A 122 -6.20 12.38 -5.56
C HIS A 122 -6.24 13.84 -6.04
N LEU A 123 -5.08 14.52 -6.08
CA LEU A 123 -4.98 15.89 -6.59
C LEU A 123 -5.39 15.98 -8.07
N LEU A 124 -4.91 15.06 -8.91
CA LEU A 124 -5.27 15.00 -10.33
C LEU A 124 -6.77 14.75 -10.51
N TYR A 125 -7.32 13.79 -9.77
CA TYR A 125 -8.75 13.47 -9.82
C TYR A 125 -9.61 14.67 -9.41
N SER A 126 -9.25 15.35 -8.32
CA SER A 126 -9.95 16.55 -7.84
C SER A 126 -9.91 17.68 -8.88
N LYS A 127 -8.74 17.92 -9.48
CA LYS A 127 -8.56 18.95 -10.51
C LYS A 127 -9.44 18.68 -11.74
N ILE A 128 -9.42 17.46 -12.27
CA ILE A 128 -10.23 17.08 -13.46
C ILE A 128 -11.71 17.30 -13.18
N ASN A 129 -12.20 16.87 -12.01
CA ASN A 129 -13.61 16.98 -11.68
C ASN A 129 -14.03 18.45 -11.48
N SER A 130 -13.16 19.29 -10.90
CA SER A 130 -13.41 20.74 -10.75
C SER A 130 -13.40 21.50 -12.09
N SER A 131 -12.65 21.01 -13.07
CA SER A 131 -12.61 21.59 -14.42
C SER A 131 -13.81 21.18 -15.27
N ALA A 132 -14.39 20.00 -15.01
CA ALA A 132 -15.60 19.53 -15.68
C ALA A 132 -16.85 20.31 -15.25
N ASP A 133 -16.94 20.72 -13.98
CA ASP A 133 -18.05 21.51 -13.43
C ASP A 133 -18.06 22.98 -13.88
N LYS A 134 -16.98 23.45 -14.50
CA LYS A 134 -16.85 24.84 -15.02
C LYS A 134 -17.20 24.96 -16.51
N LYS A 135 -17.63 23.89 -17.15
CA LYS A 135 -18.13 23.87 -18.54
C LYS A 135 -19.64 23.69 -18.53
#